data_AF-A0A958UA90-F1
#
_entry.id   AF-A0A958UA90-F1
#
_cell.length_a   1.000
_cell.length_b   1.000
_cell.length_c   1.000
_cell.angle_alpha   90.00
_cell.angle_beta   90.00
_cell.angle_gamma   90.00
#
_symmetry.space_group_name_H-M   'P 1'
#
loop_
_entity.id
_entity.type
_entity.pdbx_description
1 polymer ?
#
loop_
_entity_poly.entity_id
_entity_poly.type
_entity_poly.pdbx_seq_one_letter_code
_entity_poly.pdbx_strand_id
1 'polypeptide(L)'
;MLNRKKRKNYLDSKEQHEQYEKARKRIKQKKRLYYHFVLFLIGSVFLIALNIFFKVGEQFGEWFKYVVAFWFFVWVLHFVNVFITNRFFGKDWERIETEKLLKKYNVNVEKLEKNLIKKGIITPDDQLPSSEKKSLNL
;
A
#
# COMPACT_ATOMS: atom_id res chain seq x y z
N MET A 1 5.93 4.37 -43.87
CA MET A 1 6.60 4.67 -42.57
C MET A 1 5.64 5.01 -41.40
N LEU A 2 4.33 4.73 -41.48
CA LEU A 2 3.34 5.18 -40.47
C LEU A 2 3.27 4.36 -39.16
N ASN A 3 3.98 3.24 -39.06
CA ASN A 3 3.85 2.28 -37.95
C ASN A 3 4.63 2.68 -36.68
N ARG A 4 5.77 3.36 -36.81
CA ARG A 4 6.60 3.75 -35.66
C ARG A 4 5.93 4.80 -34.76
N LYS A 5 5.16 5.73 -35.36
CA LYS A 5 4.43 6.79 -34.64
C LYS A 5 3.31 6.21 -33.76
N LYS A 6 2.55 5.24 -34.29
CA LYS A 6 1.49 4.53 -33.54
C LYS A 6 2.05 3.73 -32.36
N ARG A 7 3.18 3.02 -32.54
CA ARG A 7 3.84 2.29 -31.44
C ARG A 7 4.34 3.21 -30.32
N LYS A 8 4.94 4.35 -30.67
CA LYS A 8 5.40 5.34 -29.67
C LYS A 8 4.24 5.90 -28.84
N ASN A 9 3.12 6.23 -29.48
CA ASN A 9 1.91 6.71 -28.79
C ASN A 9 1.27 5.63 -27.89
N TYR A 10 1.31 4.36 -28.27
CA TYR A 10 0.80 3.25 -27.45
C TYR A 10 1.66 3.00 -26.21
N LEU A 11 2.99 3.04 -26.36
CA LEU A 11 3.93 2.90 -25.24
C LEU A 11 3.80 4.08 -24.25
N ASP A 12 3.70 5.31 -24.77
CA ASP A 12 3.47 6.51 -23.95
C ASP A 12 2.12 6.44 -23.21
N SER A 13 1.05 6.02 -23.89
CA SER A 13 -0.26 5.77 -23.27
C SER A 13 -0.20 4.73 -22.15
N LYS A 14 0.56 3.64 -22.32
CA LYS A 14 0.66 2.56 -21.33
C LYS A 14 1.45 3.01 -20.10
N GLU A 15 2.57 3.70 -20.29
CA GLU A 15 3.36 4.27 -19.19
C GLU A 15 2.56 5.31 -18.40
N GLN A 16 1.82 6.19 -19.08
CA GLN A 16 0.94 7.17 -18.43
C GLN A 16 -0.16 6.48 -17.61
N HIS A 17 -0.75 5.40 -18.13
CA HIS A 17 -1.78 4.63 -17.42
C HIS A 17 -1.23 3.98 -16.16
N GLU A 18 0.00 3.45 -16.22
CA GLU A 18 0.66 2.80 -15.10
C GLU A 18 1.08 3.80 -14.01
N GLN A 19 1.57 4.98 -14.40
CA GLN A 19 1.85 6.07 -13.47
C GLN A 19 0.58 6.59 -12.80
N TYR A 20 -0.52 6.72 -13.57
CA TYR A 20 -1.83 7.10 -13.04
C TYR A 20 -2.37 6.07 -12.04
N GLU A 21 -2.28 4.78 -12.35
CA GLU A 21 -2.62 3.66 -11.47
C GLU A 21 -1.85 3.74 -10.13
N LYS A 22 -0.53 3.98 -10.20
CA LYS A 22 0.35 4.14 -9.03
C LYS A 22 -0.05 5.37 -8.20
N ALA A 23 -0.30 6.51 -8.83
CA ALA A 23 -0.75 7.74 -8.15
C ALA A 23 -2.15 7.55 -7.51
N ARG A 24 -3.08 6.91 -8.21
CA ARG A 24 -4.44 6.63 -7.74
C ARG A 24 -4.45 5.69 -6.54
N LYS A 25 -3.58 4.67 -6.52
CA LYS A 25 -3.40 3.78 -5.36
C LYS A 25 -2.95 4.54 -4.11
N ARG A 26 -2.03 5.50 -4.23
CA ARG A 26 -1.61 6.37 -3.10
C ARG A 26 -2.73 7.28 -2.61
N ILE A 27 -3.52 7.84 -3.52
CA ILE A 27 -4.66 8.71 -3.17
C ILE A 27 -5.77 7.91 -2.46
N LYS A 28 -6.05 6.67 -2.92
CA LYS A 28 -7.07 5.81 -2.31
C LYS A 28 -6.72 5.42 -0.87
N GLN A 29 -5.43 5.21 -0.58
CA GLN A 29 -4.95 4.97 0.79
C GLN A 29 -5.19 6.19 1.69
N LYS A 30 -4.87 7.40 1.22
CA LYS A 30 -5.10 8.65 1.97
C LYS A 30 -6.59 8.92 2.21
N LYS A 31 -7.44 8.69 1.20
CA LYS A 31 -8.90 8.86 1.31
C LYS A 31 -9.53 7.89 2.31
N ARG A 32 -9.07 6.64 2.35
CA ARG A 32 -9.56 5.66 3.34
C ARG A 32 -9.28 6.13 4.77
N LEU A 33 -8.10 6.67 5.05
CA LEU A 33 -7.76 7.23 6.36
C LEU A 33 -8.73 8.35 6.77
N TYR A 34 -9.02 9.27 5.84
CA TYR A 34 -9.88 10.42 6.09
C TYR A 34 -11.34 10.03 6.37
N TYR A 35 -11.88 9.05 5.64
CA TYR A 35 -13.24 8.57 5.86
C TYR A 35 -13.42 7.99 7.28
N HIS A 36 -12.48 7.17 7.73
CA HIS A 36 -12.52 6.61 9.09
C HIS A 36 -12.39 7.68 10.16
N PHE A 37 -11.52 8.69 9.94
CA PHE A 37 -11.36 9.82 10.85
C PHE A 37 -12.66 10.64 10.99
N VAL A 38 -13.32 10.94 9.87
CA VAL A 38 -14.57 11.72 9.87
C VAL A 38 -15.73 10.94 10.48
N LEU A 39 -15.92 9.67 10.11
CA LEU A 39 -16.95 8.82 10.71
C LEU A 39 -16.74 8.66 12.23
N PHE A 40 -15.48 8.54 12.66
CA PHE A 40 -15.14 8.44 14.07
C PHE A 40 -15.43 9.74 14.84
N LEU A 41 -15.09 10.90 14.26
CA LEU A 41 -15.39 12.20 14.86
C LEU A 41 -16.90 12.35 15.10
N ILE A 42 -17.71 11.97 14.10
CA ILE A 42 -19.17 12.00 14.19
C ILE A 42 -19.66 11.04 15.30
N GLY A 43 -19.13 9.82 15.37
CA GLY A 43 -19.49 8.85 16.41
C GLY A 43 -19.14 9.33 17.83
N SER A 44 -17.99 9.98 18.01
CA SER A 44 -17.59 10.54 19.30
C SER A 44 -18.51 11.69 19.74
N VAL A 45 -18.84 12.59 18.82
CA VAL A 45 -19.79 13.69 19.09
C VAL A 45 -21.19 13.16 19.39
N PHE A 46 -21.63 12.11 18.67
CA PHE A 46 -22.92 11.46 18.90
C PHE A 46 -23.03 10.84 20.31
N LEU A 47 -21.99 10.19 20.81
CA LEU A 47 -21.98 9.66 22.18
C LEU A 47 -22.01 10.76 23.25
N ILE A 48 -21.26 11.85 23.06
CA ILE A 48 -21.28 12.99 23.97
C ILE A 48 -22.66 13.64 23.98
N ALA A 49 -23.26 13.81 22.79
CA ALA A 49 -24.61 14.35 22.66
C ALA A 49 -25.64 13.45 23.35
N LEU A 50 -25.56 12.13 23.19
CA LEU A 50 -26.41 11.18 23.92
C LEU A 50 -26.26 11.31 25.43
N ASN A 51 -25.04 11.43 25.96
CA ASN A 51 -24.81 11.62 27.40
C ASN A 51 -25.51 12.88 27.93
N ILE A 52 -25.44 13.98 27.17
CA ILE A 52 -26.03 15.27 27.56
C ILE A 52 -27.56 15.28 27.40
N PHE A 53 -28.08 14.78 26.29
CA PHE A 53 -29.52 14.84 25.98
C PHE A 53 -30.33 13.88 26.81
N PHE A 54 -29.83 12.67 27.02
CA PHE A 54 -30.63 11.62 27.63
C PHE A 54 -30.56 11.63 29.17
N LYS A 55 -29.58 12.31 29.81
CA LYS A 55 -29.38 12.32 31.28
C LYS A 55 -29.65 10.95 31.94
N VAL A 56 -29.28 9.88 31.23
CA VAL A 56 -29.78 8.51 31.48
C VAL A 56 -29.20 7.89 32.76
N GLY A 57 -28.25 8.57 33.41
CA GLY A 57 -27.62 8.12 34.65
C GLY A 57 -28.54 8.11 35.88
N GLU A 58 -29.61 8.91 35.93
CA GLU A 58 -30.41 9.04 37.15
C GLU A 58 -31.58 8.05 37.28
N GLN A 59 -32.16 7.53 36.18
CA GLN A 59 -33.41 6.73 36.26
C GLN A 59 -33.26 5.23 35.96
N PHE A 60 -32.23 4.80 35.24
CA PHE A 60 -32.13 3.39 34.76
C PHE A 60 -30.86 2.65 35.21
N GLY A 61 -30.08 3.23 36.13
CA GLY A 61 -28.81 2.67 36.59
C GLY A 61 -27.67 2.86 35.59
N GLU A 62 -26.45 2.49 35.98
CA GLU A 62 -25.23 2.83 35.24
C GLU A 62 -25.00 2.04 33.94
N TRP A 63 -26.02 1.46 33.30
CA TRP A 63 -25.86 0.64 32.08
C TRP A 63 -25.17 1.39 30.94
N PHE A 64 -25.32 2.71 30.91
CA PHE A 64 -24.65 3.60 29.96
C PHE A 64 -23.12 3.47 30.00
N LYS A 65 -22.52 3.20 31.17
CA LYS A 65 -21.07 3.02 31.30
C LYS A 65 -20.57 1.82 30.49
N TYR A 66 -21.35 0.75 30.39
CA TYR A 66 -21.00 -0.43 29.61
C TYR A 66 -21.13 -0.19 28.11
N VAL A 67 -22.13 0.59 27.69
CA VAL A 67 -22.31 0.97 26.28
C VAL A 67 -21.17 1.89 25.82
N VAL A 68 -20.82 2.89 26.62
CA VAL A 68 -19.67 3.76 26.36
C VAL A 68 -18.37 2.97 26.38
N ALA A 69 -18.16 2.06 27.34
CA ALA A 69 -16.98 1.21 27.41
C ALA A 69 -16.86 0.29 26.19
N PHE A 70 -17.96 -0.33 25.75
CA PHE A 70 -17.98 -1.17 24.55
C PHE A 70 -17.67 -0.35 23.29
N TRP A 71 -18.28 0.82 23.14
CA TRP A 71 -18.00 1.70 22.01
C TRP A 71 -16.55 2.19 22.00
N PHE A 72 -16.02 2.54 23.18
CA PHE A 72 -14.62 2.91 23.35
C PHE A 72 -13.68 1.75 22.99
N PHE A 73 -14.03 0.51 23.35
CA PHE A 73 -13.25 -0.67 23.00
C PHE A 73 -13.20 -0.90 21.47
N VAL A 74 -14.35 -0.81 20.80
CA VAL A 74 -14.43 -0.87 19.33
C VAL A 74 -13.58 0.23 18.71
N TRP A 75 -13.58 1.43 19.30
CA TRP A 75 -12.73 2.53 18.84
C TRP A 75 -11.24 2.20 18.95
N VAL A 76 -10.78 1.69 20.10
CA VAL A 76 -9.37 1.33 20.30
C VAL A 76 -8.93 0.27 19.28
N LEU A 77 -9.72 -0.78 19.08
CA LEU A 77 -9.43 -1.80 18.06
C LEU A 77 -9.37 -1.21 16.65
N HIS A 78 -10.29 -0.30 16.32
CA HIS A 78 -10.32 0.36 15.02
C HIS A 78 -9.10 1.27 14.81
N PHE A 79 -8.71 2.03 15.84
CA PHE A 79 -7.52 2.87 15.82
C PHE A 79 -6.24 2.05 15.61
N VAL A 80 -6.07 0.96 16.37
CA VAL A 80 -4.94 0.04 16.22
C VAL A 80 -4.91 -0.54 14.80
N ASN A 81 -6.03 -1.02 14.28
CA ASN A 81 -6.07 -1.60 12.94
C ASN A 81 -5.75 -0.58 11.83
N VAL A 82 -6.31 0.63 11.91
CA VAL A 82 -6.08 1.66 10.88
C VAL A 82 -4.68 2.26 10.97
N PHE A 83 -4.13 2.46 12.17
CA PHE A 83 -2.83 3.13 12.35
C PHE A 83 -1.65 2.16 12.24
N ILE A 84 -1.78 0.95 12.80
CA ILE A 84 -0.73 -0.07 12.78
C ILE A 84 -0.87 -0.95 11.53
N THR A 85 -2.00 -1.61 11.29
CA THR A 85 -2.11 -2.58 10.18
C THR A 85 -2.00 -1.91 8.81
N ASN A 86 -2.63 -0.75 8.61
CA ASN A 86 -2.65 -0.12 7.29
C ASN A 86 -1.31 0.52 6.88
N ARG A 87 -0.49 0.95 7.85
CA ARG A 87 0.85 1.51 7.61
C ARG A 87 1.95 0.44 7.61
N PHE A 88 1.80 -0.60 8.42
CA PHE A 88 2.85 -1.61 8.63
C PHE A 88 2.68 -2.85 7.76
N PHE A 89 1.45 -3.32 7.47
CA PHE A 89 1.24 -4.62 6.81
C PHE A 89 0.82 -4.56 5.34
N GLY A 90 0.20 -3.46 4.88
CA GLY A 90 -0.64 -3.53 3.68
C GLY A 90 -0.02 -3.21 2.32
N LYS A 91 1.20 -2.62 2.24
CA LYS A 91 1.82 -2.26 0.95
C LYS A 91 3.28 -1.81 1.03
N ASP A 92 3.62 -1.06 2.08
CA ASP A 92 5.00 -0.58 2.24
C ASP A 92 5.93 -1.74 2.62
N TRP A 93 5.50 -2.65 3.49
CA TRP A 93 6.24 -3.87 3.81
C TRP A 93 6.40 -4.80 2.60
N GLU A 94 5.32 -5.04 1.85
CA GLU A 94 5.35 -5.86 0.64
C GLU A 94 6.32 -5.29 -0.40
N ARG A 95 6.32 -3.96 -0.58
CA ARG A 95 7.28 -3.27 -1.46
C ARG A 95 8.72 -3.42 -0.96
N ILE A 96 8.97 -3.23 0.33
CA ILE A 96 10.32 -3.34 0.92
C ILE A 96 10.86 -4.77 0.77
N GLU A 97 10.04 -5.78 1.04
CA GLU A 97 10.46 -7.18 0.94
C GLU A 97 10.66 -7.61 -0.52
N THR A 98 9.79 -7.14 -1.42
CA THR A 98 9.91 -7.37 -2.87
C THR A 98 11.19 -6.74 -3.41
N GLU A 99 11.48 -5.48 -3.08
CA GLU A 99 12.73 -4.80 -3.46
C GLU A 99 13.97 -5.54 -2.94
N LYS A 100 13.91 -6.07 -1.72
CA LYS A 100 14.99 -6.83 -1.10
C LYS A 100 15.23 -8.18 -1.82
N LEU A 101 14.16 -8.91 -2.13
CA LEU A 101 14.22 -10.17 -2.88
C LEU A 101 14.76 -9.95 -4.31
N LEU A 102 14.25 -8.93 -5.01
CA LEU A 102 14.73 -8.53 -6.34
C LEU A 102 16.21 -8.17 -6.33
N LYS A 103 16.67 -7.41 -5.33
CA LYS A 103 18.09 -7.08 -5.19
C LYS A 103 18.94 -8.34 -5.02
N LYS A 104 18.47 -9.32 -4.24
CA LYS A 104 19.18 -10.60 -4.04
C LYS A 104 19.22 -11.44 -5.32
N TYR A 105 18.12 -11.49 -6.07
CA TYR A 105 18.06 -12.17 -7.36
C TYR A 105 19.04 -11.56 -8.37
N ASN A 106 19.02 -10.23 -8.54
CA ASN A 106 19.91 -9.54 -9.48
C ASN A 106 21.39 -9.76 -9.17
N VAL A 107 21.78 -9.71 -7.89
CA VAL A 107 23.17 -9.99 -7.46
C VAL A 107 23.58 -11.43 -7.78
N ASN A 108 22.68 -12.40 -7.63
CA ASN A 108 22.98 -13.80 -7.93
C ASN A 108 23.09 -14.04 -9.44
N VAL A 109 22.22 -13.44 -10.26
CA VAL A 109 22.30 -13.50 -11.73
C VAL A 109 23.63 -12.92 -12.22
N GLU A 110 24.02 -11.75 -11.72
CA GLU A 110 25.29 -11.12 -12.08
C GLU A 110 26.51 -12.00 -11.72
N LYS A 111 26.46 -12.70 -10.57
CA LYS A 111 27.50 -13.66 -10.18
C LYS A 111 27.54 -14.89 -11.09
N LEU A 112 26.39 -15.42 -11.48
CA LEU A 112 26.32 -16.57 -12.38
C LEU A 112 26.90 -16.21 -13.76
N GLU A 113 26.49 -15.08 -14.34
CA GLU A 113 27.01 -14.59 -15.61
C GLU A 113 28.53 -14.40 -15.58
N LYS A 114 29.08 -13.76 -14.53
CA LYS A 114 30.53 -13.62 -14.36
C LYS A 114 31.26 -14.96 -14.31
N ASN A 115 30.69 -15.97 -13.65
CA ASN A 115 31.29 -17.31 -13.59
C ASN A 115 31.23 -18.03 -14.94
N LEU A 116 30.15 -17.87 -15.70
CA LEU A 116 30.00 -18.47 -17.03
C LEU A 116 30.97 -17.85 -18.04
N ILE A 117 31.17 -16.53 -18.00
CA ILE A 117 32.18 -15.82 -18.81
C ILE A 117 33.59 -16.29 -18.44
N LYS A 118 33.90 -16.40 -17.14
CA LYS A 118 35.21 -16.91 -16.68
C LYS A 118 35.49 -18.33 -17.16
N LYS A 119 34.46 -19.17 -17.27
CA LYS A 119 34.55 -20.54 -17.80
C LYS A 119 34.53 -20.61 -19.33
N GLY A 120 34.37 -19.49 -20.03
CA GLY A 120 34.32 -19.44 -21.50
C GLY A 120 33.07 -20.08 -22.11
N ILE A 121 31.98 -20.23 -21.33
CA ILE A 121 30.72 -20.84 -21.80
C ILE A 121 29.87 -19.82 -22.57
N ILE A 122 29.94 -18.54 -22.17
CA ILE A 122 29.22 -17.43 -22.80
C ILE A 122 30.16 -16.24 -23.03
N THR A 123 29.86 -15.46 -24.07
CA THR A 123 30.63 -14.28 -24.49
C THR A 123 30.07 -13.03 -23.79
N PRO A 124 30.86 -11.95 -23.57
CA PRO A 124 30.33 -10.72 -22.98
C PRO A 124 29.18 -10.07 -23.78
N ASP A 125 29.09 -10.36 -25.08
CA ASP A 125 28.02 -9.91 -25.98
C ASP A 125 26.68 -10.63 -25.72
N ASP A 126 26.72 -11.84 -25.15
CA ASP A 126 25.53 -12.62 -24.78
C ASP A 126 24.86 -12.12 -23.49
N GLN A 127 25.44 -11.12 -22.82
CA GLN A 127 24.87 -10.57 -21.59
C GLN A 127 23.62 -9.74 -21.88
N LEU A 128 22.51 -10.08 -21.21
CA LEU A 128 21.28 -9.29 -21.29
C LEU A 128 21.53 -7.86 -20.81
N PRO A 129 21.22 -6.82 -21.62
CA PRO A 129 21.43 -5.44 -21.25
C PRO A 129 20.62 -5.09 -20.00
N SER A 130 21.18 -4.20 -19.16
CA SER A 130 20.60 -3.82 -17.87
C SER A 130 19.18 -3.24 -17.98
N SER A 131 18.83 -2.64 -19.13
CA SER A 131 17.47 -2.17 -19.44
C SER A 131 16.47 -3.32 -19.60
N GLU A 132 16.88 -4.44 -20.19
CA GLU A 132 16.02 -5.60 -20.44
C GLU A 132 15.84 -6.44 -19.17
N LYS A 133 16.91 -6.56 -18.36
CA LYS A 133 16.82 -7.09 -17.00
C LYS A 133 15.84 -6.28 -16.15
N LYS A 134 15.79 -4.96 -16.32
CA LYS A 134 14.85 -4.10 -15.58
C LYS A 134 13.41 -4.24 -16.07
N SER A 135 13.19 -4.45 -17.38
CA SER A 135 11.84 -4.63 -17.95
C SER A 135 11.21 -6.00 -17.66
N LEU A 136 12.01 -7.05 -17.44
CA LEU A 136 11.49 -8.36 -17.03
C LEU A 136 10.96 -8.37 -15.58
N ASN A 137 11.33 -7.36 -14.79
CA ASN A 137 11.04 -7.22 -13.37
C ASN A 137 9.97 -6.16 -13.06
N LEU A 138 9.38 -5.53 -14.08
CA LEU A 138 8.43 -4.41 -14.00
C LEU A 138 7.07 -4.83 -14.54
#